data_AF-A0A7X6PAN2-F1
#
_entry.id   AF-A0A7X6PAN2-F1
#
_cell.length_a   1.000
_cell.length_b   1.000
_cell.length_c   1.000
_cell.angle_alpha   90.00
_cell.angle_beta   90.00
_cell.angle_gamma   90.00
#
_symmetry.space_group_name_H-M   'P 1'
#
loop_
_entity.id
_entity.type
_entity.pdbx_description
1 polymer ?
#
loop_
_entity_poly.entity_id
_entity_poly.type
_entity_poly.pdbx_seq_one_letter_code
_entity_poly.pdbx_strand_id
1 'polypeptide(L)'
;MSDFLLELGFEEIPPSQLQPVVEYIQSSFLNLMKSTALSYSALKVSSTPRRFFLLASSVQEKQEDLQVKKIGPAKKVAYDEQGNLTAAALGFLKKNHSKPEDLYIETTDKGEFIALNYVQMGKATPDILKDWIYELIPHLPFTKTMIWNESRMALARPLRWLCILWNEEIIPLEIAGVKSGNITFGNRYLGLNRPVKIDSPSVYLSTLQENAVLAERAYRKEKIIEQLDGLPLENGLQIIPDKQLIETVTDLVEYPTAVSASFQEKYLFLPDKIITSTISQNQKCFSVQTKDGKLSNKFIFISNGNPDFSEVIRKGNEKVVDARLADAL
;
A
#
# COMPACT_ATOMS: atom_id res chain seq x y z
N MET A 1 -18.94 -3.39 14.45
CA MET A 1 -18.07 -2.67 13.49
C MET A 1 -16.66 -2.77 14.01
N SER A 2 -15.67 -2.98 13.15
CA SER A 2 -14.29 -3.24 13.55
C SER A 2 -13.31 -2.49 12.65
N ASP A 3 -12.12 -2.19 13.16
CA ASP A 3 -11.06 -1.56 12.38
C ASP A 3 -10.13 -2.61 11.78
N PHE A 4 -9.61 -2.34 10.59
CA PHE A 4 -8.74 -3.22 9.84
C PHE A 4 -7.43 -2.53 9.48
N LEU A 5 -6.31 -3.22 9.73
CA LEU A 5 -4.97 -2.85 9.28
C LEU A 5 -4.40 -3.95 8.38
N LEU A 6 -3.89 -3.54 7.24
CA LEU A 6 -2.95 -4.30 6.42
C LEU A 6 -1.67 -3.49 6.25
N GLU A 7 -0.53 -4.01 6.66
CA GLU A 7 0.79 -3.49 6.31
C GLU A 7 1.59 -4.58 5.58
N LEU A 8 2.11 -4.22 4.41
CA LEU A 8 3.04 -5.02 3.64
C LEU A 8 4.43 -4.41 3.75
N GLY A 9 5.33 -5.09 4.46
CA GLY A 9 6.69 -4.63 4.68
C GLY A 9 7.70 -5.21 3.70
N PHE A 10 8.45 -4.37 3.01
CA PHE A 10 9.42 -4.72 1.99
C PHE A 10 10.82 -4.16 2.29
N GLU A 11 11.80 -4.63 1.53
CA GLU A 11 13.01 -3.82 1.29
C GLU A 11 12.68 -2.57 0.45
N GLU A 12 13.65 -1.67 0.26
CA GLU A 12 13.42 -0.40 -0.44
C GLU A 12 12.97 -0.61 -1.89
N ILE A 13 11.74 -0.18 -2.14
CA ILE A 13 11.07 -0.18 -3.43
C ILE A 13 11.39 1.14 -4.14
N PRO A 14 11.69 1.11 -5.45
CA PRO A 14 11.91 2.33 -6.21
C PRO A 14 10.70 3.29 -6.14
N PRO A 15 10.92 4.62 -5.98
CA PRO A 15 9.84 5.61 -5.87
C PRO A 15 8.77 5.51 -6.95
N SER A 16 9.19 5.28 -8.20
CA SER A 16 8.31 5.19 -9.37
C SER A 16 7.32 4.03 -9.32
N GLN A 17 7.53 3.05 -8.44
CA GLN A 17 6.64 1.89 -8.28
C GLN A 17 5.66 2.04 -7.11
N LEU A 18 5.81 3.05 -6.24
CA LEU A 18 5.00 3.15 -5.02
C LEU A 18 3.55 3.56 -5.31
N GLN A 19 3.34 4.68 -6.02
CA GLN A 19 1.98 5.21 -6.24
C GLN A 19 1.05 4.27 -7.03
N PRO A 20 1.50 3.63 -8.14
CA PRO A 20 0.65 2.67 -8.85
C PRO A 20 0.18 1.50 -7.97
N VAL A 21 1.02 1.07 -7.03
CA VAL A 21 0.69 -0.02 -6.09
C VAL A 21 -0.29 0.46 -5.02
N VAL A 22 -0.14 1.69 -4.50
CA VAL A 22 -1.11 2.30 -3.57
C VAL A 22 -2.49 2.41 -4.21
N GLU A 23 -2.56 2.93 -5.45
CA GLU A 23 -3.80 3.06 -6.21
C GLU A 23 -4.47 1.70 -6.47
N TYR A 24 -3.67 0.67 -6.77
CA TYR A 24 -4.15 -0.69 -6.94
C TYR A 24 -4.70 -1.30 -5.65
N ILE A 25 -3.99 -1.18 -4.53
CA ILE A 25 -4.46 -1.66 -3.22
C ILE A 25 -5.78 -0.99 -2.86
N GLN A 26 -5.86 0.33 -3.02
CA GLN A 26 -7.08 1.09 -2.74
C GLN A 26 -8.25 0.63 -3.62
N SER A 27 -8.07 0.61 -4.94
CA SER A 27 -9.13 0.21 -5.88
C SER A 27 -9.57 -1.25 -5.67
N SER A 28 -8.64 -2.16 -5.39
CA SER A 28 -8.92 -3.55 -5.08
C SER A 28 -9.77 -3.70 -3.81
N PHE A 29 -9.44 -2.97 -2.74
CA PHE A 29 -10.23 -2.96 -1.50
C PHE A 29 -11.64 -2.38 -1.72
N LEU A 30 -11.75 -1.27 -2.47
CA LEU A 30 -13.05 -0.68 -2.80
C LEU A 30 -13.94 -1.66 -3.59
N ASN A 31 -13.35 -2.38 -4.55
CA ASN A 31 -14.05 -3.41 -5.31
C ASN A 31 -14.49 -4.58 -4.42
N LEU A 32 -13.65 -5.00 -3.46
CA LEU A 32 -14.01 -6.02 -2.47
C LEU A 32 -15.22 -5.58 -1.64
N MET A 33 -15.19 -4.39 -1.06
CA MET A 33 -16.30 -3.88 -0.23
C MET A 33 -17.60 -3.82 -1.04
N LYS A 34 -17.53 -3.36 -2.30
CA LYS A 34 -18.69 -3.31 -3.21
C LYS A 34 -19.21 -4.71 -3.57
N SER A 35 -18.35 -5.64 -3.95
CA SER A 35 -18.76 -6.99 -4.38
C SER A 35 -19.31 -7.84 -3.25
N THR A 36 -18.85 -7.56 -2.02
CA THR A 36 -19.30 -8.25 -0.80
C THR A 36 -20.45 -7.54 -0.10
N ALA A 37 -20.86 -6.37 -0.57
CA ALA A 37 -21.85 -5.50 0.07
C ALA A 37 -21.52 -5.17 1.54
N LEU A 38 -20.22 -5.15 1.89
CA LEU A 38 -19.75 -4.73 3.20
C LEU A 38 -19.59 -3.20 3.23
N SER A 39 -19.90 -2.62 4.39
CA SER A 39 -19.73 -1.18 4.65
C SER A 39 -18.48 -0.89 5.48
N TYR A 40 -17.95 0.32 5.35
CA TYR A 40 -16.87 0.89 6.16
C TYR A 40 -17.05 2.42 6.22
N SER A 41 -16.47 3.09 7.22
CA SER A 41 -16.65 4.53 7.43
C SER A 41 -15.51 5.40 6.88
N ALA A 42 -14.27 4.90 6.92
CA ALA A 42 -13.10 5.60 6.43
C ALA A 42 -12.06 4.64 5.88
N LEU A 43 -11.26 5.12 4.92
CA LEU A 43 -10.18 4.36 4.30
C LEU A 43 -8.96 5.27 4.13
N LYS A 44 -7.81 4.82 4.62
CA LYS A 44 -6.49 5.42 4.35
C LYS A 44 -5.59 4.38 3.70
N VAL A 45 -5.00 4.73 2.56
CA VAL A 45 -4.00 3.90 1.88
C VAL A 45 -2.80 4.77 1.59
N SER A 46 -1.60 4.31 1.94
CA SER A 46 -0.38 5.07 1.68
C SER A 46 0.85 4.17 1.65
N SER A 47 2.00 4.79 1.39
CA SER A 47 3.27 4.08 1.30
C SER A 47 4.45 4.90 1.81
N THR A 48 5.50 4.16 2.16
CA THR A 48 6.87 4.65 2.30
C THR A 48 7.75 3.81 1.35
N PRO A 49 9.06 4.11 1.21
CA PRO A 49 9.98 3.26 0.44
C PRO A 49 9.96 1.78 0.82
N ARG A 50 9.53 1.44 2.05
CA ARG A 50 9.61 0.08 2.60
C ARG A 50 8.28 -0.52 2.99
N ARG A 51 7.17 0.20 2.82
CA ARG A 51 5.86 -0.32 3.23
C ARG A 51 4.73 0.22 2.38
N PHE A 52 3.72 -0.62 2.21
CA PHE A 52 2.38 -0.19 1.85
C PHE A 52 1.46 -0.48 3.02
N PHE A 53 0.53 0.41 3.32
CA PHE A 53 -0.49 0.11 4.30
C PHE A 53 -1.87 0.52 3.84
N LEU A 54 -2.86 -0.17 4.39
CA LEU A 54 -4.28 0.14 4.31
C LEU A 54 -4.85 0.10 5.72
N LEU A 55 -5.52 1.18 6.11
CA LEU A 55 -6.31 1.30 7.32
C LEU A 55 -7.76 1.55 6.93
N ALA A 56 -8.66 0.67 7.32
CA ALA A 56 -10.09 0.85 7.14
C ALA A 56 -10.79 0.90 8.50
N SER A 57 -11.64 1.90 8.71
CA SER A 57 -12.34 2.11 9.97
C SER A 57 -13.79 1.67 9.90
N SER A 58 -14.29 1.16 11.04
CA SER A 58 -15.69 0.75 11.21
C SER A 58 -16.21 -0.16 10.09
N VAL A 59 -15.40 -1.14 9.71
CA VAL A 59 -15.76 -2.17 8.74
C VAL A 59 -16.82 -3.09 9.36
N GLN A 60 -17.84 -3.41 8.57
CA GLN A 60 -18.87 -4.37 8.94
C GLN A 60 -18.27 -5.75 9.21
N GLU A 61 -18.71 -6.43 10.27
CA GLU A 61 -18.07 -7.67 10.76
C GLU A 61 -18.43 -8.93 10.01
N LYS A 62 -19.58 -8.91 9.33
CA LYS A 62 -20.12 -10.05 8.62
C LYS A 62 -21.00 -9.56 7.48
N GLN A 63 -20.97 -10.25 6.36
CA GLN A 63 -21.98 -10.06 5.32
C GLN A 63 -23.38 -10.41 5.86
N GLU A 64 -24.39 -9.75 5.33
CA GLU A 64 -25.77 -10.13 5.60
C GLU A 64 -26.08 -11.51 5.01
N ASP A 65 -26.96 -12.25 5.67
CA ASP A 65 -27.45 -13.52 5.14
C ASP A 65 -28.39 -13.22 3.96
N LEU A 66 -28.17 -13.89 2.83
CA LEU A 66 -28.94 -13.66 1.61
C LEU A 66 -30.05 -14.70 1.49
N GLN A 67 -31.30 -14.24 1.33
CA GLN A 67 -32.38 -15.12 0.91
C GLN A 67 -32.26 -15.38 -0.60
N VAL A 68 -31.92 -16.62 -0.95
CA VAL A 68 -31.72 -17.02 -2.34
C VAL A 68 -32.90 -17.87 -2.79
N LYS A 69 -33.61 -17.38 -3.81
CA LYS A 69 -34.62 -18.13 -4.54
C LYS A 69 -34.04 -18.65 -5.84
N LYS A 70 -34.11 -19.96 -6.06
CA LYS A 70 -33.71 -20.58 -7.34
C LYS A 70 -34.88 -21.32 -7.96
N ILE A 71 -35.18 -20.96 -9.20
CA ILE A 71 -36.17 -21.64 -10.03
C ILE A 71 -35.46 -22.74 -10.81
N GLY A 72 -35.96 -23.96 -10.68
CA GLY A 72 -35.46 -25.15 -11.36
C GLY A 72 -36.29 -25.48 -12.61
N PRO A 73 -36.24 -26.74 -13.09
CA PRO A 73 -37.02 -27.17 -14.25
C PRO A 73 -38.53 -27.05 -14.02
N ALA A 74 -39.30 -27.00 -15.11
CA ALA A 74 -40.75 -27.01 -15.07
C ALA A 74 -41.25 -28.25 -14.30
N LYS A 75 -42.34 -28.14 -13.55
CA LYS A 75 -42.91 -29.23 -12.75
C LYS A 75 -43.12 -30.51 -13.57
N LYS A 76 -43.57 -30.38 -14.82
CA LYS A 76 -43.75 -31.50 -15.76
C LYS A 76 -42.46 -32.23 -16.15
N VAL A 77 -41.31 -31.58 -16.00
CA VAL A 77 -39.98 -32.13 -16.25
C VAL A 77 -39.35 -32.61 -14.94
N ALA A 78 -39.73 -32.00 -13.82
CA ALA A 78 -39.19 -32.30 -12.50
C ALA A 78 -39.78 -33.56 -11.85
N TYR A 79 -41.02 -33.92 -12.20
CA TYR A 79 -41.71 -35.11 -11.70
C TYR A 79 -42.07 -36.06 -12.85
N ASP A 80 -41.94 -37.36 -12.62
CA ASP A 80 -42.42 -38.39 -13.53
C ASP A 80 -43.94 -38.65 -13.37
N GLU A 81 -44.49 -39.55 -14.19
CA GLU A 81 -45.91 -39.91 -14.17
C GLU A 81 -46.34 -40.60 -12.85
N GLN A 82 -45.39 -41.13 -12.08
CA GLN A 82 -45.63 -41.74 -10.76
C GLN A 82 -45.44 -40.74 -9.61
N GLY A 83 -45.09 -39.49 -9.90
CA GLY A 83 -44.87 -38.44 -8.90
C GLY A 83 -43.48 -38.46 -8.25
N ASN A 84 -42.52 -39.25 -8.75
CA ASN A 84 -41.15 -39.25 -8.26
C ASN A 84 -40.30 -38.16 -8.95
N LEU A 85 -39.24 -37.72 -8.27
CA LEU A 85 -38.31 -36.74 -8.84
C LEU A 85 -37.48 -37.34 -9.98
N THR A 86 -37.47 -36.64 -11.11
CA THR A 86 -36.66 -37.04 -12.27
C THR A 86 -35.17 -36.72 -12.05
N ALA A 87 -34.30 -37.25 -12.92
CA ALA A 87 -32.88 -36.93 -12.91
C ALA A 87 -32.60 -35.42 -13.04
N ALA A 88 -33.45 -34.67 -13.74
CA ALA A 88 -33.32 -33.21 -13.86
C ALA A 88 -33.57 -32.51 -12.51
N ALA A 89 -34.59 -32.93 -11.76
CA ALA A 89 -34.86 -32.39 -10.43
C ALA A 89 -33.80 -32.80 -9.41
N LEU A 90 -33.34 -34.05 -9.44
CA LEU A 90 -32.24 -34.52 -8.58
C LEU A 90 -30.92 -33.80 -8.88
N GLY A 91 -30.62 -33.54 -10.16
CA GLY A 91 -29.47 -32.73 -10.56
C GLY A 91 -29.57 -31.29 -10.06
N PHE A 92 -30.76 -30.69 -10.11
CA PHE A 92 -31.02 -29.36 -9.57
C PHE A 92 -30.84 -29.30 -8.04
N LEU A 93 -31.36 -30.28 -7.30
CA LEU A 93 -31.16 -30.40 -5.86
C LEU A 93 -29.67 -30.55 -5.50
N LYS A 94 -28.96 -31.45 -6.20
CA LYS A 94 -27.53 -31.70 -5.98
C LYS A 94 -26.69 -30.44 -6.22
N LYS A 95 -26.99 -29.69 -7.29
CA LYS A 95 -26.30 -28.43 -7.63
C LYS A 95 -26.46 -27.36 -6.54
N ASN A 96 -27.57 -27.39 -5.80
CA ASN A 96 -27.89 -26.41 -4.78
C ASN A 96 -27.69 -26.92 -3.35
N HIS A 97 -27.14 -28.14 -3.18
CA HIS A 97 -26.91 -28.76 -1.88
C HIS A 97 -28.18 -28.84 -1.01
N SER A 98 -29.35 -29.04 -1.64
CA SER A 98 -30.65 -29.08 -0.96
C SER A 98 -31.28 -30.49 -1.02
N LYS A 99 -32.25 -30.74 -0.15
CA LYS A 99 -33.02 -31.99 -0.10
C LYS A 99 -34.33 -31.86 -0.86
N PRO A 100 -34.95 -32.98 -1.28
CA PRO A 100 -36.29 -32.99 -1.88
C PRO A 100 -37.35 -32.24 -1.06
N GLU A 101 -37.25 -32.31 0.27
CA GLU A 101 -38.14 -31.67 1.24
C GLU A 101 -38.11 -30.13 1.16
N ASP A 102 -37.02 -29.55 0.65
CA ASP A 102 -36.85 -28.11 0.53
C ASP A 102 -37.54 -27.54 -0.73
N LEU A 103 -38.04 -28.41 -1.62
CA LEU A 103 -38.68 -28.01 -2.86
C LEU A 103 -40.11 -27.54 -2.63
N TYR A 104 -40.46 -26.47 -3.31
CA TYR A 104 -41.85 -26.03 -3.44
C TYR A 104 -42.15 -25.69 -4.90
N ILE A 105 -43.44 -25.62 -5.25
CA ILE A 105 -43.87 -25.27 -6.61
C ILE A 105 -44.12 -23.77 -6.67
N GLU A 106 -43.45 -23.12 -7.62
CA GLU A 106 -43.63 -21.72 -7.94
C GLU A 106 -44.43 -21.59 -9.24
N THR A 107 -45.56 -20.89 -9.19
CA THR A 107 -46.35 -20.55 -10.37
C THR A 107 -45.91 -19.19 -10.91
N THR A 108 -45.51 -19.16 -12.17
CA THR A 108 -45.13 -17.92 -12.89
C THR A 108 -45.98 -17.79 -14.14
N ASP A 109 -45.92 -16.62 -14.81
CA ASP A 109 -46.59 -16.40 -16.10
C ASP A 109 -46.16 -17.40 -17.19
N LYS A 110 -45.03 -18.10 -16.99
CA LYS A 110 -44.47 -19.10 -17.91
C LYS A 110 -44.80 -20.54 -17.50
N GLY A 111 -45.57 -20.75 -16.44
CA GLY A 111 -45.99 -22.07 -15.94
C GLY A 111 -45.52 -22.39 -14.51
N GLU A 112 -45.76 -23.64 -14.09
CA GLU A 112 -45.34 -24.18 -12.78
C GLU A 112 -43.91 -24.74 -12.85
N PHE A 113 -43.04 -24.31 -11.95
CA PHE A 113 -41.66 -24.76 -11.82
C PHE A 113 -41.37 -25.27 -10.41
N ILE A 114 -40.41 -26.19 -10.26
CA ILE A 114 -39.86 -26.47 -8.93
C ILE A 114 -38.95 -25.30 -8.52
N ALA A 115 -38.96 -24.94 -7.25
CA ALA A 115 -38.13 -23.87 -6.72
C ALA A 115 -37.58 -24.24 -5.34
N LEU A 116 -36.48 -23.57 -4.98
CA LEU A 116 -35.84 -23.64 -3.67
C LEU A 116 -35.75 -22.23 -3.10
N ASN A 117 -36.05 -22.10 -1.82
CA ASN A 117 -35.70 -20.95 -1.00
C ASN A 117 -34.75 -21.42 0.08
N TYR A 118 -33.54 -20.87 0.11
CA TYR A 118 -32.60 -21.13 1.19
C TYR A 118 -31.91 -19.84 1.61
N VAL A 119 -31.43 -19.82 2.85
CA VAL A 119 -30.63 -18.72 3.38
C VAL A 119 -29.16 -19.05 3.14
N GLN A 120 -28.50 -18.26 2.32
CA GLN A 120 -27.06 -18.30 2.18
C GLN A 120 -26.45 -17.47 3.31
N MET A 121 -25.83 -18.14 4.28
CA MET A 121 -25.17 -17.47 5.40
C MET A 121 -24.05 -16.56 4.89
N GLY A 122 -24.04 -15.31 5.35
CA GLY A 122 -22.98 -14.36 5.08
C GLY A 122 -21.66 -14.83 5.71
N LYS A 123 -20.54 -14.43 5.09
CA LYS A 123 -19.21 -14.78 5.56
C LYS A 123 -18.68 -13.73 6.54
N ALA A 124 -17.88 -14.16 7.51
CA ALA A 124 -17.19 -13.24 8.42
C ALA A 124 -16.18 -12.40 7.64
N THR A 125 -16.11 -11.10 7.93
CA THR A 125 -15.23 -10.17 7.21
C THR A 125 -13.74 -10.52 7.31
N PRO A 126 -13.20 -10.98 8.46
CA PRO A 126 -11.82 -11.45 8.52
C PRO A 126 -11.48 -12.54 7.50
N ASP A 127 -12.40 -13.49 7.25
CA ASP A 127 -12.20 -14.55 6.27
C ASP A 127 -12.25 -14.01 4.82
N ILE A 128 -13.11 -13.03 4.57
CA ILE A 128 -13.18 -12.33 3.28
C ILE A 128 -11.88 -11.56 3.00
N LEU A 129 -11.40 -10.82 4.00
CA LEU A 129 -10.16 -10.05 3.93
C LEU A 129 -8.96 -10.96 3.73
N LYS A 130 -8.90 -12.10 4.42
CA LYS A 130 -7.83 -13.09 4.25
C LYS A 130 -7.73 -13.57 2.81
N ASP A 131 -8.85 -13.95 2.20
CA ASP A 131 -8.87 -14.41 0.81
C ASP A 131 -8.49 -13.28 -0.16
N TRP A 132 -9.00 -12.08 0.09
CA TRP A 132 -8.64 -10.90 -0.69
C TRP A 132 -7.13 -10.59 -0.64
N ILE A 133 -6.49 -10.69 0.52
CA ILE A 133 -5.04 -10.43 0.65
C ILE A 133 -4.23 -11.48 -0.11
N TYR A 134 -4.66 -12.76 -0.06
CA TYR A 134 -4.05 -13.84 -0.84
C TYR A 134 -4.09 -13.55 -2.35
N GLU A 135 -5.20 -12.99 -2.84
CA GLU A 135 -5.35 -12.59 -4.24
C GLU A 135 -4.61 -11.28 -4.56
N LEU A 136 -4.59 -10.32 -3.64
CA LEU A 136 -4.02 -8.98 -3.86
C LEU A 136 -2.52 -9.00 -4.12
N ILE A 137 -1.75 -9.66 -3.23
CA ILE A 137 -0.28 -9.54 -3.18
C ILE A 137 0.42 -10.03 -4.47
N PRO A 138 0.03 -11.16 -5.08
CA PRO A 138 0.62 -11.60 -6.35
C PRO A 138 0.34 -10.67 -7.53
N HIS A 139 -0.71 -9.85 -7.44
CA HIS A 139 -1.18 -8.98 -8.53
C HIS A 139 -0.77 -7.51 -8.36
N LEU A 140 0.04 -7.18 -7.35
CA LEU A 140 0.56 -5.82 -7.19
C LEU A 140 1.32 -5.38 -8.46
N PRO A 141 1.01 -4.20 -9.03
CA PRO A 141 1.48 -3.78 -10.37
C PRO A 141 2.92 -3.25 -10.35
N PHE A 142 3.87 -4.10 -9.98
CA PHE A 142 5.29 -3.79 -10.05
C PHE A 142 5.81 -3.88 -11.49
N THR A 143 6.58 -2.88 -11.92
CA THR A 143 7.13 -2.84 -13.29
C THR A 143 8.27 -3.84 -13.51
N LYS A 144 8.95 -4.24 -12.44
CA LYS A 144 9.98 -5.28 -12.44
C LYS A 144 9.81 -6.16 -11.21
N THR A 145 9.75 -7.47 -11.41
CA THR A 145 9.63 -8.46 -10.34
C THR A 145 10.72 -9.50 -10.44
N MET A 146 11.04 -10.13 -9.30
CA MET A 146 11.99 -11.24 -9.18
C MET A 146 11.45 -12.27 -8.19
N ILE A 147 11.89 -13.52 -8.33
CA ILE A 147 11.64 -14.57 -7.34
C ILE A 147 12.76 -14.52 -6.31
N TRP A 148 12.39 -14.36 -5.03
CA TRP A 148 13.35 -14.11 -3.95
C TRP A 148 13.59 -15.31 -3.04
N ASN A 149 12.71 -16.30 -3.08
CA ASN A 149 12.78 -17.48 -2.22
C ASN A 149 12.02 -18.66 -2.84
N GLU A 150 11.97 -19.76 -2.10
CA GLU A 150 11.34 -21.01 -2.51
C GLU A 150 9.82 -20.91 -2.69
N SER A 151 9.18 -19.83 -2.22
CA SER A 151 7.74 -19.60 -2.45
C SER A 151 7.42 -19.34 -3.92
N ARG A 152 8.43 -19.10 -4.77
CA ARG A 152 8.31 -18.77 -6.20
C ARG A 152 7.47 -17.53 -6.51
N MET A 153 7.12 -16.72 -5.50
CA MET A 153 6.33 -15.51 -5.69
C MET A 153 7.21 -14.40 -6.27
N ALA A 154 6.77 -13.81 -7.38
CA ALA A 154 7.48 -12.73 -8.03
C ALA A 154 7.06 -11.37 -7.45
N LEU A 155 8.00 -10.65 -6.83
CA LEU A 155 7.78 -9.34 -6.20
C LEU A 155 8.90 -8.36 -6.58
N ALA A 156 8.65 -7.05 -6.52
CA ALA A 156 9.68 -6.05 -6.82
C ALA A 156 10.89 -6.14 -5.89
N ARG A 157 10.61 -6.44 -4.63
CA ARG A 157 11.57 -6.62 -3.54
C ARG A 157 11.09 -7.74 -2.63
N PRO A 158 11.98 -8.33 -1.81
CA PRO A 158 11.56 -9.29 -0.81
C PRO A 158 10.53 -8.69 0.15
N LEU A 159 9.43 -9.42 0.35
CA LEU A 159 8.53 -9.19 1.48
C LEU A 159 9.25 -9.63 2.76
N ARG A 160 9.16 -8.83 3.82
CA ARG A 160 9.92 -8.98 5.06
C ARG A 160 9.03 -9.13 6.28
N TRP A 161 7.90 -8.43 6.34
CA TRP A 161 6.92 -8.58 7.40
C TRP A 161 5.50 -8.30 6.91
N LEU A 162 4.53 -8.80 7.66
CA LEU A 162 3.11 -8.64 7.42
C LEU A 162 2.43 -8.30 8.74
N CYS A 163 1.91 -7.08 8.87
CA CYS A 163 1.06 -6.71 10.01
C CYS A 163 -0.40 -6.74 9.53
N ILE A 164 -1.20 -7.67 10.04
CA ILE A 164 -2.60 -7.83 9.60
C ILE A 164 -3.49 -7.96 10.81
N LEU A 165 -4.23 -6.90 11.13
CA LEU A 165 -5.04 -6.80 12.33
C LEU A 165 -6.50 -6.53 12.01
N TRP A 166 -7.38 -7.23 12.71
CA TRP A 166 -8.81 -6.99 12.81
C TRP A 166 -9.11 -6.65 14.28
N ASN A 167 -9.30 -5.37 14.57
CA ASN A 167 -9.15 -4.83 15.93
C ASN A 167 -7.81 -5.28 16.55
N GLU A 168 -7.84 -6.02 17.65
CA GLU A 168 -6.66 -6.53 18.35
C GLU A 168 -6.25 -7.94 17.89
N GLU A 169 -7.04 -8.56 17.00
CA GLU A 169 -6.82 -9.92 16.54
C GLU A 169 -5.99 -9.97 15.27
N ILE A 170 -5.05 -10.91 15.20
CA ILE A 170 -4.26 -11.15 13.99
C ILE A 170 -5.11 -11.98 13.01
N ILE A 171 -5.23 -11.52 11.76
CA ILE A 171 -5.75 -12.37 10.69
C ILE A 171 -4.63 -13.32 10.24
N PRO A 172 -4.73 -14.65 10.47
CA PRO A 172 -3.64 -15.58 10.21
C PRO A 172 -3.49 -15.85 8.71
N LEU A 173 -2.32 -15.48 8.19
CA LEU A 173 -1.94 -15.57 6.80
C LEU A 173 -0.45 -15.94 6.69
N GLU A 174 -0.09 -16.73 5.70
CA GLU A 174 1.30 -16.87 5.28
C GLU A 174 1.40 -16.68 3.77
N ILE A 175 2.26 -15.75 3.34
CA ILE A 175 2.47 -15.45 1.93
C ILE A 175 3.92 -15.08 1.68
N ALA A 176 4.46 -15.56 0.55
CA ALA A 176 5.89 -15.44 0.22
C ALA A 176 6.85 -15.93 1.34
N GLY A 177 6.43 -16.92 2.15
CA GLY A 177 7.20 -17.41 3.30
C GLY A 177 7.23 -16.48 4.52
N VAL A 178 6.35 -15.46 4.53
CA VAL A 178 6.20 -14.51 5.64
C VAL A 178 4.85 -14.73 6.29
N LYS A 179 4.86 -14.96 7.61
CA LYS A 179 3.64 -15.09 8.42
C LYS A 179 3.15 -13.71 8.85
N SER A 180 1.84 -13.52 8.86
CA SER A 180 1.22 -12.35 9.46
C SER A 180 1.38 -12.34 10.97
N GLY A 181 1.42 -11.14 11.53
CA GLY A 181 1.44 -10.89 12.94
C GLY A 181 1.00 -9.47 13.25
N ASN A 182 1.47 -8.97 14.38
CA ASN A 182 1.22 -7.61 14.87
C ASN A 182 2.52 -6.81 15.03
N ILE A 183 3.55 -7.16 14.26
CA ILE A 183 4.87 -6.55 14.31
C ILE A 183 5.11 -5.71 13.07
N THR A 184 5.59 -4.49 13.28
CA THR A 184 6.14 -3.57 12.28
C THR A 184 7.57 -3.18 12.64
N PHE A 185 8.16 -2.29 11.84
CA PHE A 185 9.51 -1.77 12.04
C PHE A 185 9.53 -0.25 11.84
N GLY A 186 10.32 0.43 12.67
CA GLY A 186 10.58 1.87 12.53
C GLY A 186 11.54 2.23 11.40
N ASN A 187 12.04 3.46 11.46
CA ASN A 187 13.09 3.92 10.56
C ASN A 187 14.35 3.04 10.68
N ARG A 188 15.02 2.80 9.56
CA ARG A 188 16.28 2.02 9.53
C ARG A 188 17.36 2.60 10.45
N TYR A 189 17.42 3.92 10.63
CA TYR A 189 18.44 4.52 11.50
C TYR A 189 18.25 4.19 12.98
N LEU A 190 17.05 3.74 13.39
CA LEU A 190 16.78 3.26 14.76
C LEU A 190 17.18 1.78 14.97
N GLY A 191 17.65 1.11 13.90
CA GLY A 191 18.04 -0.29 13.88
C GLY A 191 17.13 -1.14 13.00
N LEU A 192 17.73 -1.91 12.08
CA LEU A 192 17.01 -2.74 11.11
C LEU A 192 16.19 -3.88 11.74
N ASN A 193 16.65 -4.39 12.89
CA ASN A 193 16.06 -5.54 13.57
C ASN A 193 15.35 -5.15 14.88
N ARG A 194 14.82 -3.94 14.96
CA ARG A 194 14.04 -3.48 16.12
C ARG A 194 12.55 -3.64 15.82
N PRO A 195 11.92 -4.75 16.26
CA PRO A 195 10.48 -4.94 16.07
C PRO A 195 9.71 -3.92 16.92
N VAL A 196 8.58 -3.48 16.39
CA VAL A 196 7.62 -2.60 17.06
C VAL A 196 6.27 -3.30 17.02
N LYS A 197 5.66 -3.51 18.19
CA LYS A 197 4.35 -4.14 18.29
C LYS A 197 3.25 -3.12 18.01
N ILE A 198 2.22 -3.55 17.30
CA ILE A 198 1.01 -2.79 17.03
C ILE A 198 -0.15 -3.51 17.72
N ASP A 199 -0.73 -2.89 18.75
CA ASP A 199 -1.80 -3.52 19.52
C ASP A 199 -3.15 -3.45 18.79
N SER A 200 -3.37 -2.39 18.00
CA SER A 200 -4.60 -2.23 17.20
C SER A 200 -4.37 -1.28 16.01
N PRO A 201 -5.25 -1.30 14.99
CA PRO A 201 -5.20 -0.38 13.86
C PRO A 201 -5.19 1.11 14.25
N SER A 202 -5.86 1.49 15.34
CA SER A 202 -6.02 2.89 15.73
C SER A 202 -4.72 3.54 16.23
N VAL A 203 -3.81 2.75 16.82
CA VAL A 203 -2.50 3.22 17.29
C VAL A 203 -1.40 3.16 16.23
N TYR A 204 -1.67 2.51 15.09
CA TYR A 204 -0.63 2.21 14.08
C TYR A 204 0.17 3.44 13.64
N LEU A 205 -0.52 4.53 13.26
CA LEU A 205 0.14 5.73 12.74
C LEU A 205 0.95 6.46 13.81
N SER A 206 0.43 6.59 15.03
CA SER A 206 1.15 7.23 16.14
C SER A 206 2.38 6.42 16.54
N THR A 207 2.26 5.09 16.62
CA THR A 207 3.38 4.20 16.93
C THR A 207 4.47 4.28 15.86
N LEU A 208 4.11 4.37 14.58
CA LEU A 208 5.09 4.58 13.51
C LEU A 208 5.79 5.94 13.62
N GLN A 209 5.05 7.00 13.92
CA GLN A 209 5.63 8.33 14.08
C GLN A 209 6.62 8.39 15.26
N GLU A 210 6.30 7.77 16.40
CA GLU A 210 7.22 7.63 17.55
C GLU A 210 8.50 6.86 17.19
N ASN A 211 8.43 5.98 16.19
CA ASN A 211 9.55 5.22 15.65
C ASN A 211 10.09 5.81 14.35
N ALA A 212 9.96 7.13 14.19
CA ALA A 212 10.48 7.93 13.09
C ALA A 212 9.99 7.45 11.70
N VAL A 213 8.69 7.23 11.55
CA VAL A 213 8.08 6.92 10.26
C VAL A 213 6.84 7.78 10.09
N LEU A 214 6.92 8.75 9.16
CA LEU A 214 5.75 9.49 8.69
C LEU A 214 5.08 8.66 7.59
N ALA A 215 4.20 7.74 7.98
CA ALA A 215 3.65 6.74 7.06
C ALA A 215 2.76 7.35 5.96
N GLU A 216 1.99 8.40 6.28
CA GLU A 216 1.12 9.09 5.32
C GLU A 216 1.94 9.96 4.36
N ARG A 217 1.93 9.62 3.07
CA ARG A 217 2.70 10.31 2.03
C ARG A 217 2.38 11.80 1.94
N ALA A 218 1.09 12.15 2.01
CA ALA A 218 0.64 13.54 1.93
C ALA A 218 1.22 14.38 3.08
N TYR A 219 1.14 13.85 4.31
CA TYR A 219 1.74 14.50 5.49
C TYR A 219 3.26 14.60 5.39
N ARG A 220 3.92 13.55 4.92
CA ARG A 220 5.37 13.56 4.69
C ARG A 220 5.78 14.63 3.66
N LYS A 221 5.02 14.77 2.56
CA LYS A 221 5.25 15.78 1.54
C LYS A 221 5.08 17.20 2.09
N GLU A 222 4.03 17.44 2.87
CA GLU A 222 3.80 18.72 3.55
C GLU A 222 5.01 19.08 4.43
N LYS A 223 5.48 18.13 5.25
CA LYS A 223 6.67 18.33 6.09
C LYS A 223 7.94 18.63 5.29
N ILE A 224 8.13 17.99 4.14
CA ILE A 224 9.26 18.30 3.25
C ILE A 224 9.17 19.74 2.74
N ILE A 225 7.98 20.17 2.29
CA ILE A 225 7.77 21.54 1.78
C ILE A 225 8.01 22.56 2.89
N GLU A 226 7.41 22.37 4.08
CA GLU A 226 7.64 23.23 5.24
C GLU A 226 9.12 23.36 5.59
N GLN A 227 9.87 22.25 5.57
CA GLN A 227 11.30 22.26 5.86
C GLN A 227 12.12 22.97 4.78
N LEU A 228 11.75 22.83 3.51
CA LEU A 228 12.42 23.53 2.39
C LEU A 228 12.17 25.04 2.46
N ASP A 229 10.93 25.45 2.73
CA ASP A 229 10.54 26.86 2.83
C ASP A 229 11.13 27.53 4.09
N GLY A 230 11.25 26.78 5.18
CA GLY A 230 11.79 27.26 6.46
C GLY A 230 13.32 27.16 6.60
N LEU A 231 14.03 26.61 5.60
CA LEU A 231 15.46 26.37 5.71
C LEU A 231 16.24 27.69 5.70
N PRO A 232 17.09 27.99 6.71
CA PRO A 232 17.86 29.23 6.73
C PRO A 232 18.96 29.17 5.65
N LEU A 233 18.77 29.96 4.60
CA LEU A 233 19.78 30.19 3.56
C LEU A 233 20.49 31.53 3.79
N GLU A 234 21.74 31.60 3.32
CA GLU A 234 22.49 32.87 3.31
C GLU A 234 21.71 33.94 2.52
N ASN A 235 21.87 35.21 2.91
CA ASN A 235 21.10 36.31 2.34
C ASN A 235 21.18 36.34 0.81
N GLY A 236 20.01 36.25 0.17
CA GLY A 236 19.91 36.32 -1.29
C GLY A 236 19.96 34.97 -2.00
N LEU A 237 20.06 33.85 -1.29
CA LEU A 237 19.93 32.51 -1.86
C LEU A 237 18.47 32.01 -1.78
N GLN A 238 18.08 31.24 -2.80
CA GLN A 238 16.76 30.61 -2.91
C GLN A 238 16.87 29.21 -3.55
N ILE A 239 16.04 28.29 -3.08
CA ILE A 239 15.93 26.94 -3.65
C ILE A 239 15.25 27.05 -5.02
N ILE A 240 15.81 26.38 -6.03
CA ILE A 240 15.17 26.27 -7.34
C ILE A 240 13.97 25.32 -7.21
N PRO A 241 12.73 25.79 -7.48
CA PRO A 241 11.54 24.95 -7.32
C PRO A 241 11.55 23.75 -8.28
N ASP A 242 11.38 22.54 -7.75
CA ASP A 242 11.26 21.32 -8.52
C ASP A 242 10.16 20.42 -7.94
N LYS A 243 8.96 20.53 -8.53
CA LYS A 243 7.78 19.77 -8.08
C LYS A 243 7.97 18.26 -8.27
N GLN A 244 8.62 17.84 -9.34
CA GLN A 244 8.84 16.42 -9.62
C GLN A 244 9.84 15.82 -8.64
N LEU A 245 10.87 16.59 -8.29
CA LEU A 245 11.82 16.17 -7.27
C LEU A 245 11.15 16.06 -5.90
N ILE A 246 10.25 16.98 -5.52
CA ILE A 246 9.46 16.88 -4.27
C ILE A 246 8.71 15.54 -4.21
N GLU A 247 8.01 15.16 -5.29
CA GLU A 247 7.33 13.85 -5.34
C GLU A 247 8.32 12.70 -5.15
N THR A 248 9.46 12.77 -5.84
CA THR A 248 10.48 11.72 -5.81
C THR A 248 11.09 11.56 -4.42
N VAL A 249 11.50 12.65 -3.76
CA VAL A 249 12.13 12.60 -2.43
C VAL A 249 11.15 12.22 -1.33
N THR A 250 9.87 12.59 -1.48
CA THR A 250 8.80 12.12 -0.57
C THR A 250 8.73 10.59 -0.55
N ASP A 251 8.91 9.98 -1.72
CA ASP A 251 8.87 8.53 -1.93
C ASP A 251 10.24 7.84 -1.70
N LEU A 252 11.27 8.58 -1.30
CA LEU A 252 12.60 8.05 -0.94
C LEU A 252 12.85 7.96 0.57
N VAL A 253 12.00 8.61 1.37
CA VAL A 253 12.24 8.75 2.81
C VAL A 253 11.01 8.32 3.63
N GLU A 254 11.25 7.86 4.86
CA GLU A 254 10.21 7.60 5.87
C GLU A 254 10.13 8.76 6.86
N TYR A 255 11.26 9.41 7.17
CA TYR A 255 11.34 10.55 8.10
C TYR A 255 12.24 11.64 7.51
N PRO A 256 11.65 12.66 6.86
CA PRO A 256 12.41 13.64 6.11
C PRO A 256 13.14 14.63 7.02
N THR A 257 14.40 14.91 6.70
CA THR A 257 15.16 16.06 7.24
C THR A 257 15.87 16.79 6.09
N ALA A 258 15.49 18.03 5.83
CA ALA A 258 16.15 18.89 4.85
C ALA A 258 17.51 19.34 5.40
N VAL A 259 18.57 19.11 4.61
CA VAL A 259 19.95 19.44 4.98
C VAL A 259 20.57 20.28 3.87
N SER A 260 21.10 21.45 4.24
CA SER A 260 21.88 22.30 3.36
C SER A 260 23.33 21.84 3.28
N ALA A 261 23.87 21.79 2.07
CA ALA A 261 25.20 21.31 1.76
C ALA A 261 25.83 22.14 0.63
N SER A 262 27.12 21.92 0.39
CA SER A 262 27.89 22.63 -0.63
C SER A 262 28.82 21.70 -1.40
N PHE A 263 28.99 21.95 -2.69
CA PHE A 263 30.05 21.35 -3.50
C PHE A 263 31.18 22.37 -3.73
N GLN A 264 32.33 21.91 -4.22
CA GLN A 264 33.48 22.80 -4.45
C GLN A 264 33.17 23.85 -5.50
N GLU A 265 33.40 25.13 -5.17
CA GLU A 265 33.10 26.27 -6.06
C GLU A 265 33.78 26.17 -7.43
N LYS A 266 34.91 25.45 -7.53
CA LYS A 266 35.58 25.20 -8.80
C LYS A 266 34.59 24.63 -9.84
N TYR A 267 33.64 23.80 -9.45
CA TYR A 267 32.70 23.19 -10.41
C TYR A 267 31.71 24.19 -11.00
N LEU A 268 31.59 25.42 -10.49
CA LEU A 268 30.76 26.48 -11.07
C LEU A 268 31.27 26.97 -12.43
N PHE A 269 32.44 26.52 -12.91
CA PHE A 269 32.85 26.75 -14.29
C PHE A 269 32.03 25.89 -15.28
N LEU A 270 31.46 24.77 -14.83
CA LEU A 270 30.62 23.91 -15.67
C LEU A 270 29.32 24.65 -16.03
N PRO A 271 28.72 24.37 -17.20
CA PRO A 271 27.41 24.90 -17.53
C PRO A 271 26.37 24.56 -16.47
N ASP A 272 25.55 25.54 -16.06
CA ASP A 272 24.51 25.38 -15.02
C ASP A 272 23.60 24.16 -15.25
N LYS A 273 23.29 23.85 -16.52
CA LYS A 273 22.49 22.66 -16.88
C LYS A 273 23.17 21.33 -16.49
N ILE A 274 24.49 21.24 -16.60
CA ILE A 274 25.25 20.04 -16.20
C ILE A 274 25.21 19.88 -14.68
N ILE A 275 25.42 20.98 -13.95
CA ILE A 275 25.39 20.98 -12.48
C ILE A 275 23.99 20.62 -11.97
N THR A 276 22.96 21.34 -12.43
CA THR A 276 21.57 21.13 -12.00
C THR A 276 21.05 19.73 -12.34
N SER A 277 21.35 19.20 -13.53
CA SER A 277 20.98 17.82 -13.88
C SER A 277 21.72 16.79 -13.02
N THR A 278 23.00 16.99 -12.73
CA THR A 278 23.77 16.09 -11.86
C THR A 278 23.21 16.09 -10.42
N ILE A 279 22.92 17.27 -9.88
CA ILE A 279 22.39 17.45 -8.52
C ILE A 279 20.95 16.91 -8.41
N SER A 280 20.04 17.33 -9.29
CA SER A 280 18.62 16.92 -9.22
C SER A 280 18.38 15.49 -9.70
N GLN A 281 18.93 15.09 -10.86
CA GLN A 281 18.59 13.78 -11.43
C GLN A 281 19.37 12.63 -10.79
N ASN A 282 20.67 12.80 -10.55
CA ASN A 282 21.52 11.70 -10.05
C ASN A 282 21.53 11.63 -8.52
N GLN A 283 21.50 12.78 -7.85
CA GLN A 283 21.60 12.85 -6.38
C GLN A 283 20.29 13.22 -5.68
N LYS A 284 19.21 13.52 -6.44
CA LYS A 284 17.90 13.86 -5.89
C LYS A 284 17.96 15.03 -4.89
N CYS A 285 18.78 16.02 -5.24
CA CYS A 285 19.04 17.22 -4.47
C CYS A 285 18.45 18.46 -5.17
N PHE A 286 18.01 19.44 -4.41
CA PHE A 286 17.55 20.72 -4.91
C PHE A 286 18.74 21.67 -5.08
N SER A 287 18.91 22.21 -6.27
CA SER A 287 19.90 23.26 -6.53
C SER A 287 19.46 24.60 -5.93
N VAL A 288 20.43 25.42 -5.54
CA VAL A 288 20.20 26.75 -4.96
C VAL A 288 20.81 27.81 -5.86
N GLN A 289 20.11 28.93 -6.04
CA GLN A 289 20.55 30.06 -6.85
C GLN A 289 20.48 31.37 -6.06
N THR A 290 21.15 32.40 -6.56
CA THR A 290 20.98 33.77 -6.06
C THR A 290 19.64 34.36 -6.50
N LYS A 291 19.25 35.51 -5.92
CA LYS A 291 18.10 36.31 -6.36
C LYS A 291 18.17 36.72 -7.83
N ASP A 292 19.38 36.94 -8.34
CA ASP A 292 19.63 37.31 -9.74
C ASP A 292 19.64 36.10 -10.70
N GLY A 293 19.36 34.89 -10.18
CA GLY A 293 19.27 33.66 -10.98
C GLY A 293 20.60 32.97 -11.26
N LYS A 294 21.70 33.41 -10.64
CA LYS A 294 23.01 32.75 -10.78
C LYS A 294 23.07 31.51 -9.89
N LEU A 295 23.49 30.38 -10.44
CA LEU A 295 23.65 29.15 -9.66
C LEU A 295 24.69 29.34 -8.55
N SER A 296 24.37 28.86 -7.34
CA SER A 296 25.29 28.80 -6.21
C SER A 296 25.90 27.41 -6.08
N ASN A 297 26.99 27.28 -5.31
CA ASN A 297 27.54 25.97 -4.98
C ASN A 297 26.77 25.24 -3.86
N LYS A 298 25.62 25.78 -3.43
CA LYS A 298 24.78 25.17 -2.40
C LYS A 298 23.74 24.25 -3.03
N PHE A 299 23.38 23.21 -2.29
CA PHE A 299 22.28 22.33 -2.63
C PHE A 299 21.62 21.79 -1.36
N ILE A 300 20.34 21.43 -1.47
CA ILE A 300 19.57 20.86 -0.37
C ILE A 300 19.21 19.41 -0.69
N PHE A 301 19.38 18.51 0.26
CA PHE A 301 18.91 17.13 0.13
C PHE A 301 17.99 16.76 1.27
N ILE A 302 17.10 15.79 1.04
CA ILE A 302 16.21 15.27 2.07
C ILE A 302 16.82 13.96 2.60
N SER A 303 17.34 14.02 3.83
CA SER A 303 17.87 12.86 4.54
C SER A 303 16.74 11.99 5.08
N ASN A 304 16.93 10.67 5.03
CA ASN A 304 16.15 9.69 5.79
C ASN A 304 16.92 9.14 7.00
N GLY A 305 18.08 9.73 7.31
CA GLY A 305 18.97 9.32 8.41
C GLY A 305 18.65 10.05 9.73
N ASN A 306 19.40 9.72 10.78
CA ASN A 306 19.23 10.35 12.09
C ASN A 306 19.60 11.86 12.01
N PRO A 307 18.66 12.77 12.33
CA PRO A 307 18.91 14.22 12.35
C PRO A 307 20.08 14.65 13.24
N ASP A 308 20.36 13.95 14.35
CA ASP A 308 21.45 14.28 15.27
C ASP A 308 22.84 14.16 14.62
N PHE A 309 22.94 13.40 13.52
CA PHE A 309 24.17 13.20 12.76
C PHE A 309 24.17 13.95 11.43
N SER A 310 23.33 14.99 11.28
CA SER A 310 23.19 15.77 10.04
C SER A 310 24.50 16.31 9.49
N GLU A 311 25.47 16.69 10.34
CA GLU A 311 26.78 17.17 9.90
C GLU A 311 27.63 16.09 9.22
N VAL A 312 27.57 14.85 9.72
CA VAL A 312 28.26 13.69 9.11
C VAL A 312 27.57 13.33 7.80
N ILE A 313 26.24 13.31 7.79
CA ILE A 313 25.43 13.03 6.60
C ILE A 313 25.69 14.10 5.52
N ARG A 314 25.76 15.38 5.90
CA ARG A 314 26.09 16.51 5.03
C ARG A 314 27.43 16.27 4.34
N LYS A 315 28.51 16.08 5.10
CA LYS A 315 29.86 15.81 4.56
C LYS A 315 29.91 14.59 3.64
N GLY A 316 29.15 13.55 3.94
CA GLY A 316 29.02 12.38 3.07
C GLY A 316 28.41 12.73 1.71
N ASN A 317 27.30 13.47 1.71
CA ASN A 317 26.62 13.90 0.48
C ASN A 317 27.46 14.91 -0.32
N GLU A 318 28.17 15.83 0.33
CA GLU A 318 29.09 16.77 -0.34
C GLU A 318 30.16 16.03 -1.14
N LYS A 319 30.79 15.02 -0.54
CA LYS A 319 31.79 14.18 -1.23
C LYS A 319 31.21 13.45 -2.44
N VAL A 320 29.97 12.95 -2.32
CA VAL A 320 29.31 12.25 -3.43
C VAL A 320 28.99 13.22 -4.56
N VAL A 321 28.47 14.40 -4.26
CA VAL A 321 28.18 15.43 -5.28
C VAL A 321 29.47 15.91 -5.95
N ASP A 322 30.53 16.18 -5.20
CA ASP A 322 31.84 16.56 -5.74
C ASP A 322 32.37 15.48 -6.71
N ALA A 323 32.29 14.20 -6.34
CA ALA A 323 32.73 13.10 -7.20
C ALA A 323 31.90 13.03 -8.49
N ARG A 324 30.58 13.21 -8.41
CA ARG A 324 29.71 13.21 -9.60
C ARG A 324 29.95 14.39 -10.53
N LEU A 325 30.24 15.56 -9.98
CA LEU A 325 30.59 16.74 -10.77
C LEU A 325 32.00 16.59 -11.39
N ALA A 326 32.93 15.91 -10.70
CA ALA A 326 34.23 15.57 -11.26
C ALA A 326 34.12 14.63 -12.48
N ASP A 327 33.21 13.64 -12.43
CA ASP A 327 32.94 12.73 -13.55
C ASP A 327 32.32 13.44 -14.78
N ALA A 328 31.74 14.64 -14.58
CA ALA A 328 31.12 15.44 -15.63
C ALA A 328 32.05 16.51 -16.24
N LEU A 329 33.32 16.55 -15.81
CA LEU A 329 34.37 17.45 -16.31
C LEU A 329 34.82 17.12 -17.74
#